data_AF-A0A852Z3H4-F1
#
_entry.id   AF-A0A852Z3H4-F1
#
_cell.length_a   1.000
_cell.length_b   1.000
_cell.length_c   1.000
_cell.angle_alpha   90.00
_cell.angle_beta   90.00
_cell.angle_gamma   90.00
#
_symmetry.space_group_name_H-M   'P 1'
#
loop_
_entity.id
_entity.type
_entity.pdbx_description
1 polymer ?
#
loop_
_entity_poly.entity_id
_entity_poly.type
_entity_poly.pdbx_seq_one_letter_code
_entity_poly.pdbx_strand_id
1 'polypeptide(L)' 'MYEELGDDGRRRYTLNQITAEFGVTRPTIYRHLTKSS' A
#
# COMPACT_ATOMS: atom_id res chain seq x y z
N MET A 1 -4.51 6.58 3.86
CA MET A 1 -3.35 6.74 2.94
C MET A 1 -2.86 5.43 2.27
N TYR A 2 -3.37 4.23 2.59
CA TYR A 2 -3.29 3.06 1.67
C TYR A 2 -4.63 2.34 1.46
N GLU A 3 -5.63 2.70 2.27
CA GLU A 3 -7.04 2.35 2.09
C GLU A 3 -7.83 3.49 1.45
N GLU A 4 -7.13 4.53 0.98
CA GLU A 4 -7.78 5.60 0.25
C GLU A 4 -8.30 5.04 -1.05
N LEU A 5 -9.62 5.12 -1.23
CA LEU A 5 -10.28 4.72 -2.44
C LEU A 5 -10.23 5.90 -3.42
N GLY A 6 -9.87 5.64 -4.67
CA GLY A 6 -10.03 6.59 -5.75
C GLY A 6 -11.49 6.76 -6.11
N ASP A 7 -11.75 7.62 -7.10
CA ASP A 7 -13.11 7.95 -7.55
C ASP A 7 -13.87 6.73 -8.11
N ASP A 8 -13.16 5.65 -8.43
CA ASP A 8 -13.69 4.36 -8.87
C ASP A 8 -14.01 3.38 -7.72
N GLY A 9 -13.81 3.80 -6.47
CA GLY A 9 -13.98 2.94 -5.29
C GLY A 9 -12.90 1.88 -5.14
N ARG A 10 -11.81 1.92 -5.93
CA ARG A 10 -10.65 1.03 -5.78
C ARG A 10 -9.53 1.73 -5.05
N ARG A 11 -8.57 0.97 -4.51
CA ARG A 11 -7.40 1.56 -3.86
C ARG A 11 -6.70 2.53 -4.82
N ARG A 12 -6.55 3.78 -4.37
CA ARG A 12 -5.94 4.89 -5.10
C ARG A 12 -4.49 4.61 -5.51
N TYR A 13 -3.78 3.79 -4.74
CA TYR A 13 -2.38 3.44 -4.97
C TYR A 13 -2.18 1.93 -5.02
N THR A 14 -1.40 1.49 -6.01
CA THR A 14 -0.96 0.11 -6.12
C THR A 14 0.24 -0.15 -5.21
N LEU A 15 0.41 -1.39 -4.74
CA LEU A 15 1.58 -1.79 -3.96
C LEU A 15 2.90 -1.44 -4.66
N ASN A 16 2.95 -1.50 -5.99
CA ASN A 16 4.16 -1.18 -6.74
C ASN A 16 4.51 0.32 -6.67
N GLN A 17 3.51 1.20 -6.79
CA GLN A 17 3.70 2.64 -6.64
C GLN A 17 4.21 2.97 -5.24
N ILE A 18 3.61 2.35 -4.23
CA ILE A 18 3.99 2.52 -2.83
C ILE A 18 5.44 2.06 -2.61
N THR A 19 5.82 0.88 -3.12
CA THR A 19 7.21 0.42 -2.99
C THR A 19 8.20 1.33 -3.70
N ALA A 20 7.82 1.89 -4.85
CA ALA A 20 8.67 2.79 -5.62
C ALA A 20 8.85 4.15 -4.93
N GLU A 21 7.78 4.71 -4.36
CA GLU A 21 7.81 6.01 -3.68
C GLU A 21 8.59 5.96 -2.38
N PHE A 22 8.44 4.89 -1.60
CA PHE A 22 9.08 4.76 -0.30
C PHE A 22 10.45 4.04 -0.36
N GLY A 23 10.86 3.55 -1.54
CA GLY A 23 12.10 2.78 -1.71
C GLY A 23 12.11 1.47 -0.89
N VAL A 24 10.94 0.94 -0.57
CA VAL A 24 10.77 -0.28 0.24
C VAL A 24 10.38 -1.47 -0.63
N THR A 25 10.56 -2.67 -0.09
CA THR A 25 10.15 -3.91 -0.79
C THR A 25 8.73 -4.32 -0.41
N ARG A 26 8.07 -5.11 -1.27
CA ARG A 26 6.71 -5.63 -1.01
C ARG A 26 6.60 -6.38 0.34
N PRO A 27 7.58 -7.23 0.74
CA PRO A 27 7.57 -7.86 2.07
C PRO A 27 7.52 -6.87 3.24
N THR A 28 8.15 -5.70 3.10
CA THR A 28 8.07 -4.63 4.11
C THR A 28 6.64 -4.18 4.29
N ILE A 29 5.92 -3.91 3.19
CA ILE A 29 4.51 -3.53 3.24
C ILE A 29 3.66 -4.61 3.91
N TYR A 30 3.81 -5.88 3.50
CA TYR A 30 3.03 -6.97 4.09
C TYR A 30 3.27 -7.14 5.59
N ARG A 31 4.50 -6.95 6.07
CA ARG A 31 4.85 -7.00 7.51
C ARG A 31 4.11 -5.94 8.33
N HIS A 32 3.88 -4.77 7.75
CA HIS A 32 3.11 -3.70 8.42
C HIS A 32 1.60 -3.95 8.34
N LEU A 33 1.12 -4.54 7.24
CA LEU A 33 -0.31 -4.90 7.09
C LEU A 33 -0.73 -6.06 8.00
N THR A 34 0.14 -7.04 8.25
CA THR A 34 -0.15 -8.16 9.17
C THR A 34 -0.06 -7.79 10.65
N LYS A 35 0.53 -6.64 10.98
CA LYS A 35 0.65 -6.16 12.36
C LYS A 35 -0.56 -5.35 12.84
N SER A 36 -1.53 -5.12 11.95
CA SER A 36 -2.83 -4.51 12.25
C SER A 36 -3.84 -5.60 12.63
N SER A 37 -3.61 -6.23 13.79
CA SER A 37 -4.59 -7.07 14.49
C SER A 37 -4.82 -6.53 15.90
#